data_AF-S0EYH8-F1
#
_entry.id   AF-S0EYH8-F1
#
_cell.length_a   1.000
_cell.length_b   1.000
_cell.length_c   1.000
_cell.angle_alpha   90.00
_cell.angle_beta   90.00
_cell.angle_gamma   90.00
#
_symmetry.space_group_name_H-M   'P 1'
#
loop_
_entity.id
_entity.type
_entity.pdbx_description
1 polymer ?
#
loop_
_entity_poly.entity_id
_entity_poly.type
_entity_poly.pdbx_seq_one_letter_code
_entity_poly.pdbx_strand_id
1 'polypeptide(L)'
;MESPPPLSSSNIPPAYPYPPSVGPPRRSTGTNCLLWTLGGCGVLVLLMVLGGIFATKKVGHQFQGLFQSIGAAPICEQKLLEIRTGLQLYAKDHGGKFPPNLQVLVPNYLPDTTSFTYRPSDNDPPRTVFYKPPAPNAPGDTVVARFWLGTFHISDMQKQSIYLDLLKDGTIVEDQFVRQYLPERQIPGETPSRPHR
;
A
#
# COMPACT_ATOMS: atom_id res chain seq x y z
N MET A 1 25.90 -33.21 -36.44
CA MET A 1 26.19 -31.86 -36.96
C MET A 1 24.87 -31.35 -37.51
N GLU A 2 24.10 -30.67 -36.66
CA GLU A 2 22.73 -30.26 -36.94
C GLU A 2 22.71 -28.74 -37.15
N SER A 3 22.19 -28.31 -38.29
CA SER A 3 22.25 -26.92 -38.75
C SER A 3 21.20 -26.07 -38.03
N PRO A 4 21.52 -24.86 -37.53
CA PRO A 4 20.55 -24.01 -36.86
C PRO A 4 19.53 -23.39 -37.86
N PRO A 5 18.27 -23.19 -37.44
CA PRO A 5 17.24 -22.59 -38.27
C PRO A 5 17.42 -21.06 -38.44
N PRO A 6 16.90 -20.48 -39.53
CA PRO A 6 17.04 -19.05 -39.81
C PRO A 6 16.17 -18.19 -38.89
N LEU A 7 16.76 -17.08 -38.43
CA LEU A 7 16.10 -16.03 -37.66
C LEU A 7 15.01 -15.36 -38.50
N SER A 8 13.77 -15.48 -38.03
CA SER A 8 12.59 -14.86 -38.64
C SER A 8 12.63 -13.34 -38.46
N SER A 9 12.58 -12.65 -39.59
CA SER A 9 12.67 -11.22 -39.76
C SER A 9 11.32 -10.53 -39.57
N SER A 10 11.37 -9.32 -39.03
CA SER A 10 10.36 -8.25 -39.14
C SER A 10 9.06 -8.40 -38.33
N ASN A 11 9.08 -7.92 -37.09
CA ASN A 11 7.91 -7.28 -36.48
C ASN A 11 8.26 -5.80 -36.28
N ILE A 12 8.05 -5.01 -37.34
CA ILE A 12 8.15 -3.55 -37.28
C ILE A 12 6.79 -3.06 -36.75
N PRO A 13 6.73 -2.42 -35.57
CA PRO A 13 5.48 -1.85 -35.08
C PRO A 13 4.99 -0.73 -36.01
N PRO A 14 3.66 -0.55 -36.18
CA PRO A 14 3.11 0.52 -36.98
C PRO A 14 3.57 1.88 -36.45
N ALA A 15 4.11 2.71 -37.35
CA ALA A 15 4.48 4.07 -37.05
C ALA A 15 3.25 4.87 -36.64
N TYR A 16 3.21 5.32 -35.39
CA TYR A 16 2.16 6.23 -34.92
C TYR A 16 2.31 7.60 -35.61
N PRO A 17 1.22 8.22 -36.07
CA PRO A 17 1.26 9.58 -36.55
C PRO A 17 1.65 10.52 -35.41
N TYR A 18 2.77 11.23 -35.58
CA TYR A 18 3.18 12.28 -34.66
C TYR A 18 2.12 13.40 -34.66
N PRO A 19 1.72 13.93 -33.49
CA PRO A 19 0.85 15.08 -33.41
C PRO A 19 1.51 16.30 -34.08
N PRO A 20 0.73 17.21 -34.67
CA PRO A 20 1.26 18.41 -35.30
C PRO A 20 2.05 19.24 -34.28
N SER A 21 3.28 19.60 -34.67
CA SER A 21 4.16 20.51 -33.93
C SER A 21 3.42 21.80 -33.60
N VAL A 22 3.10 21.99 -32.32
CA VAL A 22 2.49 23.21 -31.80
C VAL A 22 3.60 24.27 -31.81
N GLY A 23 3.48 25.23 -32.73
CA GLY A 23 4.45 26.32 -32.87
C GLY A 23 4.64 27.11 -31.57
N PRO A 24 5.78 27.82 -31.43
CA PRO A 24 6.10 28.56 -30.23
C PRO A 24 5.02 29.60 -29.91
N PRO A 25 4.69 29.80 -28.62
CA PRO A 25 3.66 30.75 -28.22
C PRO A 25 4.02 32.15 -28.71
N ARG A 26 3.11 32.72 -29.50
CA ARG A 26 3.16 34.12 -29.94
C ARG A 26 3.15 35.00 -28.69
N ARG A 27 4.29 35.64 -28.39
CA ARG A 27 4.42 36.67 -27.36
C ARG A 27 3.44 37.80 -27.71
N SER A 28 2.29 37.84 -27.05
CA SER A 28 1.45 39.04 -27.05
C SER A 28 2.03 40.01 -26.02
N THR A 29 2.63 41.08 -26.53
CA THR A 29 3.07 42.25 -25.78
C THR A 29 1.81 42.99 -25.32
N GLY A 30 1.21 42.49 -24.25
CA GLY A 30 0.08 43.11 -23.55
C GLY A 30 0.54 43.63 -22.20
N THR A 31 1.35 44.68 -22.23
CA THR A 31 1.72 45.51 -21.08
C THR A 31 0.42 46.04 -20.48
N ASN A 32 -0.16 45.37 -19.47
CA ASN A 32 -1.20 45.86 -18.54
C ASN A 32 -1.63 44.81 -17.48
N CYS A 33 -1.14 43.57 -17.49
CA CYS A 33 -1.57 42.52 -16.53
C CYS A 33 -0.88 42.57 -15.15
N LEU A 34 0.11 43.45 -14.94
CA LEU A 34 0.88 43.53 -13.70
C LEU A 34 0.25 44.39 -12.60
N LEU A 35 -0.79 45.18 -12.89
CA LEU A 35 -1.44 46.00 -11.86
C LEU A 35 -2.55 45.23 -11.10
N TRP A 36 -3.14 44.19 -11.69
CA TRP A 36 -4.21 43.39 -11.05
C TRP A 36 -3.70 42.14 -10.31
N THR A 37 -2.46 41.71 -10.58
CA THR A 37 -1.87 40.50 -9.98
C THR A 37 -1.38 40.71 -8.54
N LEU A 38 -1.09 41.95 -8.12
CA LEU A 38 -0.70 42.26 -6.74
C LEU A 38 -1.88 42.33 -5.76
N GLY A 39 -3.06 42.81 -6.20
CA GLY A 39 -4.25 42.86 -5.35
C GLY A 39 -4.93 41.50 -5.15
N GLY A 40 -4.95 40.65 -6.19
CA GLY A 40 -5.62 39.34 -6.15
C GLY A 40 -4.83 38.25 -5.41
N CYS A 41 -3.50 38.19 -5.61
CA CYS A 41 -2.68 37.17 -4.93
C CYS A 41 -2.56 37.42 -3.43
N GLY A 42 -2.49 38.68 -2.99
CA GLY A 42 -2.43 39.02 -1.56
C GLY A 42 -3.66 38.52 -0.81
N VAL A 43 -4.86 38.70 -1.39
CA VAL A 43 -6.12 38.22 -0.79
C VAL A 43 -6.21 36.70 -0.79
N LEU A 44 -5.72 36.02 -1.83
CA LEU A 44 -5.70 34.54 -1.89
C LEU A 44 -4.76 33.95 -0.83
N VAL A 45 -3.57 34.53 -0.66
CA VAL A 45 -2.62 34.11 0.40
C VAL A 45 -3.20 34.41 1.78
N LEU A 46 -3.82 35.59 1.96
CA LEU A 46 -4.48 35.94 3.22
C LEU A 46 -5.66 35.00 3.53
N LEU A 47 -6.47 34.62 2.54
CA LEU A 47 -7.56 33.65 2.70
C LEU A 47 -7.05 32.24 2.98
N MET A 48 -5.93 31.81 2.38
CA MET A 48 -5.27 30.55 2.75
C MET A 48 -4.73 30.58 4.18
N VAL A 49 -4.13 31.68 4.62
CA VAL A 49 -3.61 31.82 5.99
C VAL A 49 -4.74 31.88 7.01
N LEU A 50 -5.77 32.70 6.78
CA LEU A 50 -6.93 32.81 7.66
C LEU A 50 -7.79 31.53 7.65
N GLY A 51 -7.99 30.93 6.48
CA GLY A 51 -8.66 29.65 6.33
C GLY A 51 -7.90 28.50 6.99
N GLY A 52 -6.57 28.48 6.89
CA GLY A 52 -5.70 27.53 7.60
C GLY A 52 -5.81 27.68 9.12
N ILE A 53 -5.82 28.90 9.64
CA ILE A 53 -5.99 29.16 11.09
C ILE A 53 -7.37 28.70 11.58
N PHE A 54 -8.43 28.89 10.80
CA PHE A 54 -9.78 28.41 11.18
C PHE A 54 -9.96 26.89 11.02
N ALA A 55 -9.33 26.25 10.03
CA ALA A 55 -9.43 24.81 9.79
C ALA A 55 -8.63 23.97 10.81
N THR A 56 -7.58 24.52 11.42
CA THR A 56 -6.73 23.77 12.36
C THR A 56 -7.43 23.37 13.67
N LYS A 57 -8.56 23.97 14.04
CA LYS A 57 -9.23 23.67 15.32
C LYS A 57 -10.17 22.45 15.31
N LYS A 58 -10.51 21.88 14.15
CA LYS A 58 -11.39 20.70 14.06
C LYS A 58 -10.84 19.51 13.28
N VAL A 59 -9.69 19.64 12.61
CA VAL A 59 -9.13 18.58 11.72
C VAL A 59 -8.02 17.75 12.39
N GLY A 60 -7.56 18.13 13.59
CA GLY A 60 -6.39 17.53 14.22
C GLY A 60 -6.49 16.04 14.61
N HIS A 61 -7.67 15.54 14.98
CA HIS A 61 -7.79 14.16 15.44
C HIS A 61 -7.95 13.12 14.33
N GLN A 62 -8.48 13.49 13.16
CA GLN A 62 -8.67 12.55 12.06
C GLN A 62 -7.38 12.32 11.26
N PHE A 63 -6.49 13.32 11.20
CA PHE A 63 -5.26 13.23 10.41
C PHE A 63 -4.13 12.47 11.13
N GLN A 64 -4.20 12.35 12.45
CA GLN A 64 -3.15 11.73 13.27
C GLN A 64 -2.99 10.23 13.01
N GLY A 65 -4.09 9.51 12.74
CA GLY A 65 -4.06 8.09 12.38
C GLY A 65 -3.49 7.82 10.98
N LEU A 66 -3.60 8.78 10.07
CA LEU A 66 -3.15 8.66 8.69
C LEU A 66 -1.62 8.83 8.59
N PHE A 67 -1.01 9.65 9.44
CA PHE A 67 0.46 9.79 9.49
C PHE A 67 1.17 8.60 10.16
N GLN A 68 0.56 7.95 11.15
CA GLN A 68 1.18 6.81 11.83
C GLN A 68 1.31 5.59 10.91
N SER A 69 0.36 5.38 9.98
CA SER A 69 0.45 4.30 8.97
C SER A 69 1.52 4.57 7.91
N ILE A 70 1.73 5.84 7.54
CA ILE A 70 2.74 6.22 6.53
C ILE A 70 4.18 5.92 7.03
N GLY A 71 4.43 6.07 8.33
CA GLY A 71 5.75 5.76 8.91
C GLY A 71 6.05 4.26 9.02
N ALA A 72 5.01 3.42 9.15
CA ALA A 72 5.15 1.98 9.39
C ALA A 72 5.38 1.15 8.12
N ALA A 73 4.83 1.59 6.99
CA ALA A 73 4.93 0.91 5.71
C ALA A 73 6.38 0.60 5.27
N PRO A 74 7.33 1.56 5.25
CA PRO A 74 8.67 1.29 4.73
C PRO A 74 9.45 0.27 5.57
N ILE A 75 9.23 0.23 6.88
CA ILE A 75 9.90 -0.74 7.78
C ILE A 75 9.35 -2.14 7.51
N CYS A 76 8.03 -2.28 7.38
CA CYS A 76 7.41 -3.57 7.06
C CYS A 76 7.76 -4.05 5.66
N GLU A 77 7.89 -3.13 4.70
CA GLU A 77 8.32 -3.44 3.33
C GLU A 77 9.74 -4.01 3.32
N GLN A 78 10.69 -3.41 4.04
CA GLN A 78 12.05 -3.94 4.18
C GLN A 78 12.04 -5.36 4.77
N LYS A 79 11.22 -5.61 5.79
CA LYS A 79 11.07 -6.93 6.41
C LYS A 79 10.48 -7.96 5.43
N LEU A 80 9.51 -7.56 4.61
CA LEU A 80 8.97 -8.40 3.54
C LEU A 80 9.99 -8.67 2.43
N LEU A 81 10.85 -7.70 2.09
CA LEU A 81 11.94 -7.90 1.12
C LEU A 81 12.97 -8.90 1.63
N GLU A 82 13.32 -8.87 2.91
CA GLU A 82 14.16 -9.89 3.55
C GLU A 82 13.52 -11.28 3.41
N ILE A 83 12.24 -11.42 3.81
CA ILE A 83 11.50 -12.68 3.69
C ILE A 83 11.43 -13.15 2.23
N ARG A 84 11.12 -12.25 1.28
CA ARG A 84 11.10 -12.55 -0.16
C ARG A 84 12.43 -13.13 -0.61
N THR A 85 13.53 -12.50 -0.23
CA THR A 85 14.88 -12.94 -0.58
C THR A 85 15.16 -14.33 -0.02
N GLY A 86 14.84 -14.57 1.26
CA GLY A 86 14.98 -15.88 1.88
C GLY A 86 14.14 -16.96 1.21
N LEU A 87 12.90 -16.65 0.84
CA LEU A 87 12.01 -17.56 0.10
C LEU A 87 12.54 -17.88 -1.30
N GLN A 88 13.08 -16.89 -2.01
CA GLN A 88 13.66 -17.09 -3.34
C GLN A 88 14.92 -17.97 -3.29
N LEU A 89 15.79 -17.74 -2.31
CA LEU A 89 16.98 -18.57 -2.10
C LEU A 89 16.59 -20.01 -1.73
N TYR A 90 15.63 -20.18 -0.81
CA TYR A 90 15.10 -21.50 -0.46
C TYR A 90 14.52 -22.21 -1.69
N ALA A 91 13.69 -21.51 -2.47
CA ALA A 91 13.07 -22.06 -3.68
C ALA A 91 14.12 -22.47 -4.71
N LYS A 92 15.22 -21.71 -4.86
CA LYS A 92 16.33 -22.06 -5.75
C LYS A 92 16.96 -23.41 -5.38
N ASP A 93 17.16 -23.66 -4.09
CA ASP A 93 17.77 -24.91 -3.61
C ASP A 93 16.77 -26.09 -3.56
N HIS A 94 15.47 -25.80 -3.42
CA HIS A 94 14.42 -26.81 -3.23
C HIS A 94 13.51 -26.99 -4.46
N GLY A 95 14.00 -26.67 -5.66
CA GLY A 95 13.30 -26.93 -6.92
C GLY A 95 12.00 -26.14 -7.08
N GLY A 96 12.00 -24.87 -6.69
CA GLY A 96 10.87 -23.95 -6.80
C GLY A 96 9.81 -24.09 -5.69
N LYS A 97 10.05 -24.95 -4.68
CA LYS A 97 9.11 -25.17 -3.58
C LYS A 97 9.20 -24.08 -2.53
N PHE A 98 8.06 -23.73 -1.96
CA PHE A 98 7.99 -22.87 -0.78
C PHE A 98 8.21 -23.69 0.50
N PRO A 99 8.84 -23.13 1.54
CA PRO A 99 9.05 -23.82 2.80
C PRO A 99 7.71 -24.06 3.53
N PRO A 100 7.62 -25.06 4.42
CA PRO A 100 6.39 -25.31 5.17
C PRO A 100 6.06 -24.19 6.18
N ASN A 101 7.08 -23.49 6.66
CA ASN A 101 6.98 -22.35 7.56
C ASN A 101 8.21 -21.45 7.43
N LEU A 102 8.17 -20.23 7.95
CA LEU A 102 9.27 -19.27 7.83
C LEU A 102 10.48 -19.63 8.69
N GLN A 103 10.32 -20.43 9.76
CA GLN A 103 11.43 -20.80 10.65
C GLN A 103 12.50 -21.62 9.92
N VAL A 104 12.11 -22.39 8.89
CA VAL A 104 13.05 -23.15 8.04
C VAL A 104 14.01 -22.24 7.26
N LEU A 105 13.68 -20.95 7.08
CA LEU A 105 14.58 -20.00 6.44
C LEU A 105 15.78 -19.62 7.32
N VAL A 106 15.69 -19.83 8.63
CA VAL A 106 16.75 -19.45 9.58
C VAL A 106 17.57 -20.69 9.97
N PRO A 107 18.91 -20.62 10.06
CA PRO A 107 19.77 -19.47 9.74
C PRO A 107 20.27 -19.45 8.28
N ASN A 108 19.90 -20.45 7.48
CA ASN A 108 20.56 -20.70 6.20
C ASN A 108 20.25 -19.65 5.13
N TYR A 109 19.05 -19.06 5.17
CA TYR A 109 18.55 -18.11 4.18
C TYR A 109 18.26 -16.72 4.77
N LEU A 110 18.07 -16.65 6.09
CA LEU A 110 17.89 -15.44 6.87
C LEU A 110 18.75 -15.54 8.14
N PRO A 111 19.34 -14.43 8.62
CA PRO A 111 20.25 -14.47 9.78
C PRO A 111 19.52 -14.84 11.08
N ASP A 112 18.29 -14.34 11.25
CA ASP A 112 17.48 -14.53 12.46
C ASP A 112 15.98 -14.38 12.15
N THR A 113 15.16 -14.39 13.20
CA THR A 113 13.69 -14.28 13.12
C THR A 113 13.17 -12.84 13.16
N THR A 114 14.04 -11.84 13.20
CA THR A 114 13.63 -10.42 13.33
C THR A 114 12.83 -9.95 12.12
N SER A 115 13.02 -10.57 10.95
CA SER A 115 12.23 -10.31 9.74
C SER A 115 10.75 -10.69 9.90
N PHE A 116 10.41 -11.59 10.83
CA PHE A 116 9.05 -12.10 11.00
C PHE A 116 8.19 -11.24 11.91
N THR A 117 8.79 -10.27 12.59
CA THR A 117 8.10 -9.42 13.57
C THR A 117 8.38 -7.95 13.34
N TYR A 118 7.34 -7.12 13.48
CA TYR A 118 7.44 -5.67 13.43
C TYR A 118 6.74 -5.06 14.64
N ARG A 119 7.38 -4.08 15.27
CA ARG A 119 6.80 -3.32 16.38
C ARG A 119 6.67 -1.84 15.95
N PRO A 120 5.44 -1.29 15.83
CA PRO A 120 5.25 0.11 15.42
C PRO A 120 5.75 1.13 16.45
N SER A 121 5.56 0.83 17.73
CA SER A 121 5.98 1.66 18.85
C SER A 121 6.36 0.76 20.02
N ASP A 122 7.26 1.20 20.91
CA ASP A 122 7.70 0.42 22.08
C ASP A 122 6.55 -0.05 22.98
N ASN A 123 5.45 0.72 23.00
CA ASN A 123 4.26 0.41 23.78
C ASN A 123 3.27 -0.51 23.05
N ASP A 124 3.45 -0.74 21.75
CA ASP A 124 2.58 -1.59 20.96
C ASP A 124 3.05 -3.05 21.00
N PRO A 125 2.09 -4.01 20.97
CA PRO A 125 2.43 -5.41 20.82
C PRO A 125 3.16 -5.64 19.47
N PRO A 126 4.18 -6.53 19.45
CA PRO A 126 4.84 -6.88 18.21
C PRO A 126 3.84 -7.61 17.31
N ARG A 127 3.89 -7.28 16.03
CA ARG A 127 3.03 -7.82 14.99
C ARG A 127 3.82 -8.84 14.21
N THR A 128 3.25 -10.02 14.05
CA THR A 128 3.89 -11.13 13.33
C THR A 128 3.40 -11.18 11.89
N VAL A 129 4.30 -11.53 10.97
CA VAL A 129 3.92 -11.88 9.60
C VAL A 129 3.03 -13.11 9.61
N PHE A 130 1.92 -13.06 8.87
CA PHE A 130 1.10 -14.23 8.61
C PHE A 130 1.63 -14.90 7.34
N TYR A 131 2.14 -16.12 7.46
CA TYR A 131 2.65 -16.90 6.35
C TYR A 131 1.75 -18.09 6.04
N LYS A 132 1.47 -18.30 4.76
CA LYS A 132 0.80 -19.50 4.27
C LYS A 132 1.47 -19.95 2.99
N PRO A 133 2.07 -21.15 2.94
CA PRO A 133 2.68 -21.63 1.70
C PRO A 133 1.59 -21.77 0.62
N PRO A 134 1.84 -21.27 -0.60
CA PRO A 134 0.88 -21.39 -1.69
C PRO A 134 0.80 -22.84 -2.15
N ALA A 135 -0.34 -23.23 -2.72
CA ALA A 135 -0.43 -24.52 -3.40
C ALA A 135 0.54 -24.56 -4.60
N PRO A 136 1.06 -25.74 -4.99
CA PRO A 136 2.03 -25.85 -6.09
C PRO A 136 1.53 -25.21 -7.39
N ASN A 137 0.24 -25.37 -7.68
CA ASN A 137 -0.47 -24.83 -8.83
C ASN A 137 -1.19 -23.50 -8.58
N ALA A 138 -0.97 -22.85 -7.43
CA ALA A 138 -1.58 -21.56 -7.14
C ALA A 138 -1.09 -20.48 -8.12
N PRO A 139 -1.95 -19.53 -8.52
CA PRO A 139 -1.57 -18.45 -9.43
C PRO A 139 -0.53 -17.50 -8.82
N GLY A 140 0.16 -16.73 -9.66
CA GLY A 140 1.29 -15.87 -9.24
C GLY A 140 0.89 -14.74 -8.29
N ASP A 141 -0.36 -14.29 -8.36
CA ASP A 141 -0.99 -13.29 -7.50
C ASP A 141 -1.49 -13.85 -6.15
N THR A 142 -1.18 -15.10 -5.83
CA THR A 142 -1.54 -15.70 -4.53
C THR A 142 -0.72 -15.09 -3.41
N VAL A 143 -1.37 -14.59 -2.36
CA VAL A 143 -0.71 -14.08 -1.15
C VAL A 143 0.00 -15.21 -0.41
N VAL A 144 1.31 -15.05 -0.20
CA VAL A 144 2.19 -16.00 0.50
C VAL A 144 2.53 -15.53 1.91
N ALA A 145 2.74 -14.22 2.07
CA ALA A 145 2.96 -13.61 3.38
C ALA A 145 2.18 -12.29 3.49
N ARG A 146 1.67 -11.99 4.67
CA ARG A 146 0.84 -10.80 4.95
C ARG A 146 1.29 -10.13 6.25
N PHE A 147 1.52 -8.83 6.20
CA PHE A 147 1.74 -7.98 7.36
C PHE A 147 0.54 -7.07 7.60
N TRP A 148 0.13 -6.93 8.85
CA TRP A 148 -0.91 -5.98 9.25
C TRP A 148 -0.30 -4.67 9.72
N LEU A 149 -0.48 -3.60 8.92
CA LEU A 149 0.06 -2.27 9.21
C LEU A 149 -0.79 -1.49 10.20
N GLY A 150 -2.08 -1.78 10.31
CA GLY A 150 -2.93 -1.18 11.34
C GLY A 150 -4.38 -1.10 10.93
N THR A 151 -5.18 -0.53 11.83
CA THR A 151 -6.56 -0.17 11.57
C THR A 151 -6.76 1.29 11.94
N PHE A 152 -7.42 2.06 11.10
CA PHE A 152 -7.80 3.42 11.37
C PHE A 152 -9.31 3.61 11.23
N HIS A 153 -9.83 4.53 12.01
CA HIS A 153 -11.24 4.89 11.98
C HIS A 153 -11.44 6.00 10.94
N ILE A 154 -12.22 5.72 9.91
CA ILE A 154 -12.67 6.76 8.98
C ILE A 154 -13.85 7.50 9.61
N SER A 155 -14.76 6.76 10.22
CA SER A 155 -15.93 7.25 10.96
C SER A 155 -16.30 6.28 12.08
N ASP A 156 -17.28 6.63 12.91
CA ASP A 156 -17.78 5.77 13.98
C ASP A 156 -18.26 4.39 13.47
N MET A 157 -18.67 4.31 12.20
CA MET A 157 -19.17 3.08 11.57
C MET A 157 -18.20 2.43 10.57
N GLN A 158 -17.04 3.05 10.31
CA GLN A 158 -16.10 2.59 9.30
C GLN A 158 -14.68 2.45 9.85
N LYS A 159 -14.17 1.23 9.77
CA LYS A 159 -12.78 0.91 10.05
C LYS A 159 -12.09 0.50 8.75
N GLN A 160 -10.92 1.06 8.51
CA GLN A 160 -10.07 0.67 7.41
C GLN A 160 -8.82 -0.01 7.96
N SER A 161 -8.53 -1.20 7.45
CA SER A 161 -7.32 -1.95 7.79
C SER A 161 -6.39 -1.97 6.59
N ILE A 162 -5.10 -1.72 6.83
CA ILE A 162 -4.06 -1.77 5.81
C ILE A 162 -3.21 -3.02 6.02
N TYR A 163 -2.96 -3.74 4.94
CA TYR A 163 -2.07 -4.89 4.89
C TYR A 163 -1.00 -4.68 3.82
N LEU A 164 0.18 -5.24 4.04
CA LEU A 164 1.18 -5.46 3.00
C LEU A 164 1.25 -6.95 2.71
N ASP A 165 0.99 -7.29 1.46
CA ASP A 165 0.95 -8.66 0.97
C ASP A 165 2.14 -8.93 0.06
N LEU A 166 2.87 -10.00 0.33
CA LEU A 166 3.86 -10.57 -0.58
C LEU A 166 3.19 -11.70 -1.37
N LEU A 167 3.13 -11.51 -2.68
CA LEU A 167 2.55 -12.45 -3.62
C LEU A 167 3.57 -13.53 -4.02
N LYS A 168 3.08 -14.63 -4.60
CA LYS A 168 3.89 -15.79 -5.02
C LYS A 168 4.94 -15.44 -6.07
N ASP A 169 4.64 -14.49 -6.95
CA ASP A 169 5.57 -13.95 -7.94
C ASP A 169 6.68 -13.05 -7.32
N GLY A 170 6.57 -12.76 -6.02
CA GLY A 170 7.48 -11.89 -5.27
C GLY A 170 7.10 -10.42 -5.29
N THR A 171 5.97 -10.04 -5.89
CA THR A 171 5.47 -8.67 -5.86
C THR A 171 4.95 -8.35 -4.45
N ILE A 172 5.22 -7.13 -3.97
CA ILE A 172 4.65 -6.61 -2.73
C ILE A 172 3.52 -5.66 -3.12
N VAL A 173 2.33 -5.89 -2.57
CA VAL A 173 1.15 -5.06 -2.80
C VAL A 173 0.60 -4.56 -1.48
N GLU A 174 0.13 -3.31 -1.47
CA GLU A 174 -0.64 -2.78 -0.35
C GLU A 174 -2.12 -3.06 -0.58
N ASP A 175 -2.75 -3.73 0.37
CA ASP A 175 -4.18 -4.06 0.33
C ASP A 175 -4.92 -3.32 1.46
N GLN A 176 -6.02 -2.66 1.10
CA GLN A 176 -6.80 -1.82 2.01
C GLN A 176 -8.23 -2.33 2.09
N PHE A 177 -8.64 -2.79 3.27
CA PHE A 177 -9.99 -3.28 3.51
C PHE A 177 -10.79 -2.26 4.32
N VAL A 178 -11.87 -1.75 3.74
CA VAL A 178 -12.88 -0.96 4.47
C VAL A 178 -13.97 -1.90 4.97
N ARG A 179 -14.08 -2.04 6.29
CA ARG A 179 -15.20 -2.72 6.95
C ARG A 179 -16.22 -1.69 7.41
N GLN A 180 -17.43 -1.81 6.89
CA GLN A 180 -18.59 -1.07 7.37
C GLN A 180 -19.33 -1.93 8.38
N TYR A 181 -19.55 -1.41 9.59
CA TYR A 181 -20.43 -2.05 10.54
C TYR A 181 -21.86 -1.69 10.16
N LEU A 182 -22.63 -2.69 9.73
CA LEU A 182 -24.07 -2.54 9.66
C LEU A 182 -24.58 -2.42 11.10
N PRO A 183 -25.26 -1.33 11.49
CA PRO A 183 -25.86 -1.26 12.80
C PRO A 183 -26.79 -2.46 12.93
N GLU A 184 -26.56 -3.27 13.97
CA GLU A 184 -27.46 -4.35 14.36
C GLU A 184 -28.87 -3.75 14.37
N ARG A 185 -29.72 -4.13 13.40
CA ARG A 185 -31.13 -3.74 13.46
C ARG A 185 -31.62 -4.35 14.76
N GLN A 186 -31.92 -3.52 15.76
CA GLN A 186 -32.66 -3.96 16.93
C GLN A 186 -33.92 -4.65 16.40
N ILE A 187 -33.93 -5.98 16.44
CA ILE A 187 -35.12 -6.74 16.07
C ILE A 187 -36.14 -6.37 17.14
N PRO A 188 -37.22 -5.64 16.79
CA PRO A 188 -38.21 -5.24 17.77
C PRO A 188 -38.92 -6.50 18.24
N GLY A 189 -38.52 -7.04 19.39
CA GLY A 189 -39.14 -8.25 19.95
C GLY A 189 -38.27 -9.09 20.88
N GLU A 190 -36.94 -8.92 20.88
CA GLU A 190 -36.10 -9.71 21.79
C GLU A 190 -36.13 -9.10 23.20
N THR A 191 -37.06 -9.61 24.00
CA THR A 191 -37.26 -9.19 25.38
C THR A 191 -36.04 -9.66 26.19
N PRO A 192 -35.32 -8.77 26.90
CA PRO A 192 -34.14 -9.15 27.66
C PRO A 192 -34.52 -10.22 28.68
N SER A 193 -33.97 -11.42 28.50
CA SER A 193 -34.13 -12.54 29.41
C SER A 193 -33.53 -12.14 30.77
N ARG A 194 -34.43 -11.93 31.71
CA ARG A 194 -34.16 -11.59 33.10
C ARG A 194 -33.16 -12.60 33.68
N PRO A 195 -32.01 -12.18 34.22
CA PRO A 195 -31.10 -13.12 34.88
C PRO A 195 -31.82 -13.73 36.09
N HIS A 196 -31.98 -15.05 36.06
CA HIS A 196 -32.42 -15.81 37.23
C HIS A 196 -31.36 -15.68 38.32
N ARG A 197 -31.84 -15.22 39.47
CA ARG A 197 -31.06 -14.99 40.69
C ARG A 197 -30.77 -16.29 41.41
#